data_AF-A0A166TLH4-F1
#
_entry.id   AF-A0A166TLH4-F1
#
_cell.length_a   1.000
_cell.length_b   1.000
_cell.length_c   1.000
_cell.angle_alpha   90.00
_cell.angle_beta   90.00
_cell.angle_gamma   90.00
#
_symmetry.space_group_name_H-M   'P 1'
#
loop_
_entity.id
_entity.type
_entity.pdbx_description
1 polymer ?
#
loop_
_entity_poly.entity_id
_entity_poly.type
_entity_poly.pdbx_seq_one_letter_code
_entity_poly.pdbx_strand_id
1 'polypeptide(L)'
;MERTPLEIWTKIFAHACTDSGSTGRQLSLVSKFFREASASVKLQSISVLGRKQMIAFHQLLLKMPPHLRQIRYLFLSSTPLPSPRSLAPLVPTRMISESAAPNWELYDTLCDAVIGVLVTVADCVEILYLDVPSHNLKNLPITSFPHLAEMTSSGSLLAPMPRNIRVATALDPNYIMPNPVPFPQLRRWHFTTPPLGAWGTMSTIPTIRITAPAITHLRFSGLYQEKSFIDDLKAGLPETIQHVYVKPAGPIRPGGARGGQRLDPRDFTMELERLNRTESRFVLLPDYNADEATERCTIREWEERINGGDGCWSLRERVFPDKPL
;
A
#
# COMPACT_ATOMS: atom_id res chain seq x y z
N MET A 1 37.03 13.84 -8.10
CA MET A 1 36.20 13.45 -6.93
C MET A 1 36.81 13.89 -5.60
N GLU A 2 38.15 13.93 -5.46
CA GLU A 2 38.86 14.22 -4.20
C GLU A 2 38.76 15.67 -3.68
N ARG A 3 38.20 16.61 -4.47
CA ARG A 3 38.07 18.01 -4.08
C ARG A 3 36.69 18.37 -3.50
N THR A 4 35.76 17.43 -3.49
CA THR A 4 34.40 17.67 -3.03
C THR A 4 34.26 17.17 -1.59
N PRO A 5 33.86 18.03 -0.63
CA PRO A 5 33.68 17.64 0.76
C PRO A 5 32.68 16.49 0.95
N LEU A 6 32.84 15.73 2.03
CA LEU A 6 32.00 14.57 2.33
C LEU A 6 30.53 14.96 2.46
N GLU A 7 30.23 16.11 3.05
CA GLU A 7 28.88 16.62 3.27
C GLU A 7 28.15 16.85 1.95
N ILE A 8 28.88 17.30 0.91
CA ILE A 8 28.32 17.50 -0.42
C ILE A 8 28.04 16.15 -1.07
N TRP A 9 28.94 15.18 -0.95
CA TRP A 9 28.69 13.81 -1.42
C TRP A 9 27.49 13.17 -0.74
N THR A 10 27.35 13.31 0.59
CA THR A 10 26.20 12.78 1.32
C THR A 10 24.89 13.40 0.83
N LYS A 11 24.87 14.71 0.54
CA LYS A 11 23.69 15.37 -0.07
C LYS A 11 23.40 14.84 -1.48
N ILE A 12 24.43 14.71 -2.32
CA ILE A 12 24.28 14.15 -3.67
C ILE A 12 23.70 12.74 -3.60
N PHE A 13 24.23 11.89 -2.72
CA PHE A 13 23.75 10.53 -2.53
C PHE A 13 22.34 10.48 -1.94
N ALA A 14 22.01 11.39 -1.02
CA ALA A 14 20.64 11.53 -0.49
C ALA A 14 19.63 11.91 -1.58
N HIS A 15 20.03 12.66 -2.60
CA HIS A 15 19.17 12.95 -3.75
C HIS A 15 19.17 11.83 -4.80
N ALA A 16 20.28 11.10 -4.94
CA ALA A 16 20.39 10.03 -5.95
C ALA A 16 19.72 8.71 -5.49
N CYS A 17 19.73 8.41 -4.19
CA CYS A 17 19.17 7.18 -3.62
C CYS A 17 17.63 7.24 -3.44
N THR A 18 16.90 7.91 -4.33
CA THR A 18 15.43 7.98 -4.36
C THR A 18 14.87 7.07 -5.46
N ASP A 19 15.35 5.83 -5.50
CA ASP A 19 14.96 4.81 -6.47
C ASP A 19 14.60 3.49 -5.78
N SER A 20 14.48 2.40 -6.52
CA SER A 20 14.26 1.03 -6.02
C SER A 20 15.35 0.45 -5.10
N GLY A 21 16.40 1.22 -4.74
CA GLY A 21 17.58 0.80 -4.00
C GLY A 21 18.78 0.48 -4.90
N SER A 22 18.61 0.66 -6.21
CA SER A 22 19.60 0.30 -7.22
C SER A 22 20.82 1.21 -7.15
N THR A 23 20.60 2.51 -6.97
CA THR A 23 21.65 3.53 -6.89
C THR A 23 22.51 3.35 -5.65
N GLY A 24 21.89 3.14 -4.48
CA GLY A 24 22.63 2.87 -3.23
C GLY A 24 23.53 1.64 -3.33
N ARG A 25 23.06 0.59 -4.02
CA ARG A 25 23.87 -0.60 -4.31
C ARG A 25 25.03 -0.28 -5.26
N GLN A 26 24.79 0.45 -6.35
CA GLN A 26 25.84 0.82 -7.30
C GLN A 26 26.91 1.68 -6.64
N LEU A 27 26.53 2.69 -5.85
CA LEU A 27 27.46 3.54 -5.11
C LEU A 27 28.38 2.72 -4.19
N SER A 28 27.85 1.70 -3.53
CA SER A 28 28.63 0.80 -2.67
C SER A 28 29.69 -0.01 -3.43
N LEU A 29 29.53 -0.19 -4.74
CA LEU A 29 30.44 -0.94 -5.61
C LEU A 29 31.50 -0.05 -6.28
N VAL A 30 31.30 1.27 -6.36
CA VAL A 30 32.24 2.18 -7.03
C VAL A 30 33.60 2.22 -6.34
N SER A 31 33.62 2.46 -5.03
CA SER A 31 34.86 2.56 -4.24
C SER A 31 34.60 2.36 -2.74
N LYS A 32 35.67 2.19 -1.95
CA LYS A 32 35.56 2.19 -0.48
C LYS A 32 35.00 3.50 0.05
N PHE A 33 35.49 4.63 -0.49
CA PHE A 33 35.02 5.96 -0.14
C PHE A 33 33.51 6.12 -0.39
N PHE A 34 33.01 5.73 -1.57
CA PHE A 34 31.58 5.86 -1.91
C PHE A 34 30.70 4.96 -1.05
N ARG A 35 31.19 3.77 -0.71
CA ARG A 35 30.50 2.83 0.18
C ARG A 35 30.32 3.38 1.59
N GLU A 36 31.34 4.05 2.12
CA GLU A 36 31.31 4.70 3.43
C GLU A 36 30.47 5.98 3.38
N ALA A 37 30.71 6.85 2.39
CA ALA A 37 30.02 8.13 2.25
C ALA A 37 28.51 7.99 1.96
N SER A 38 28.09 6.89 1.31
CA SER A 38 26.67 6.58 1.06
C SER A 38 26.03 5.73 2.16
N ALA A 39 26.78 5.29 3.19
CA ALA A 39 26.31 4.29 4.14
C ALA A 39 24.98 4.64 4.83
N SER A 40 24.77 5.91 5.17
CA SER A 40 23.57 6.42 5.84
C SER A 40 22.37 6.61 4.92
N VAL A 41 22.58 6.70 3.61
CA VAL A 41 21.53 7.06 2.62
C VAL A 41 21.26 5.97 1.59
N LYS A 42 22.14 4.97 1.46
CA LYS A 42 22.03 3.90 0.45
C LYS A 42 20.80 3.02 0.59
N LEU A 43 20.18 2.98 1.78
CA LEU A 43 18.95 2.24 2.06
C LEU A 43 17.73 3.14 2.25
N GLN A 44 17.84 4.45 2.04
CA GLN A 44 16.72 5.37 2.29
C GLN A 44 15.48 5.05 1.45
N SER A 45 15.66 4.41 0.29
CA SER A 45 14.61 3.96 -0.61
C SER A 45 14.88 2.53 -1.03
N ILE A 46 13.95 1.62 -0.76
CA ILE A 46 14.11 0.19 -1.05
C ILE A 46 12.82 -0.40 -1.61
N SER A 47 12.98 -1.15 -2.70
CA SER A 47 11.94 -2.04 -3.22
C SER A 47 12.33 -3.50 -3.02
N VAL A 48 11.38 -4.31 -2.56
CA VAL A 48 11.56 -5.75 -2.32
C VAL A 48 10.42 -6.51 -2.96
N LEU A 49 10.77 -7.41 -3.87
CA LEU A 49 9.81 -8.13 -4.70
C LEU A 49 9.94 -9.64 -4.49
N GLY A 50 8.83 -10.25 -4.11
CA GLY A 50 8.71 -11.68 -3.88
C GLY A 50 9.20 -12.15 -2.51
N ARG A 51 8.69 -13.33 -2.12
CA ARG A 51 8.86 -13.94 -0.80
C ARG A 51 10.32 -14.08 -0.36
N LYS A 52 11.18 -14.59 -1.25
CA LYS A 52 12.61 -14.83 -0.95
C LYS A 52 13.37 -13.54 -0.65
N GLN A 53 13.08 -12.48 -1.39
CA GLN A 53 13.76 -11.19 -1.17
C GLN A 53 13.32 -10.56 0.16
N MET A 54 12.04 -10.68 0.53
CA MET A 54 11.55 -10.18 1.82
C MET A 54 12.24 -10.85 3.00
N ILE A 55 12.36 -12.18 2.98
CA ILE A 55 13.06 -12.93 4.02
C ILE A 55 14.54 -12.53 4.10
N ALA A 56 15.23 -12.47 2.95
CA ALA A 56 16.63 -12.06 2.91
C ALA A 56 16.84 -10.61 3.37
N PHE A 57 15.90 -9.72 3.03
CA PHE A 57 15.93 -8.31 3.44
C PHE A 57 15.74 -8.18 4.96
N HIS A 58 14.79 -8.91 5.54
CA HIS A 58 14.64 -8.96 7.00
C HIS A 58 15.95 -9.41 7.69
N GLN A 59 16.56 -10.49 7.20
CA GLN A 59 17.85 -10.98 7.72
C GLN A 59 18.99 -9.97 7.57
N LEU A 60 18.99 -9.19 6.48
CA LEU A 60 19.95 -8.10 6.28
C LEU A 60 19.76 -7.02 7.34
N LEU A 61 18.53 -6.57 7.58
CA LEU A 61 18.22 -5.55 8.58
C LEU A 61 18.64 -5.97 9.99
N LEU A 62 18.41 -7.24 10.37
CA LEU A 62 18.82 -7.78 11.67
C LEU A 62 20.33 -7.66 11.91
N LYS A 63 21.14 -7.83 10.86
CA LYS A 63 22.61 -7.75 10.92
C LYS A 63 23.16 -6.32 10.83
N MET A 64 22.34 -5.36 10.43
CA MET A 64 22.77 -3.97 10.25
C MET A 64 22.64 -3.18 11.54
N PRO A 65 23.54 -2.23 11.86
CA PRO A 65 23.36 -1.31 12.98
C PRO A 65 22.09 -0.44 12.82
N PRO A 66 21.34 -0.13 13.90
CA PRO A 66 20.08 0.63 13.82
C PRO A 66 20.18 1.98 13.09
N HIS A 67 21.28 2.71 13.27
CA HIS A 67 21.49 4.02 12.63
C HIS A 67 21.67 3.94 11.09
N LEU A 68 21.88 2.74 10.53
CA LEU A 68 21.96 2.51 9.07
C LEU A 68 20.67 1.93 8.48
N ARG A 69 19.62 1.72 9.30
CA ARG A 69 18.32 1.17 8.88
C ARG A 69 17.31 2.27 8.53
N GLN A 70 17.79 3.47 8.21
CA GLN A 70 16.96 4.63 7.91
C GLN A 70 16.32 4.44 6.52
N ILE A 71 15.12 3.86 6.48
CA ILE A 71 14.36 3.58 5.27
C ILE A 71 13.13 4.48 5.25
N ARG A 72 13.17 5.53 4.44
CA ARG A 72 12.10 6.52 4.30
C ARG A 72 11.04 6.07 3.31
N TYR A 73 11.45 5.36 2.27
CA TYR A 73 10.56 4.87 1.22
C TYR A 73 10.70 3.37 1.11
N LEU A 74 9.60 2.65 1.35
CA LEU A 74 9.59 1.19 1.33
C LEU A 74 8.50 0.67 0.39
N PHE A 75 8.91 -0.19 -0.54
CA PHE A 75 8.00 -0.94 -1.41
C PHE A 75 8.15 -2.44 -1.15
N LEU A 76 7.08 -3.09 -0.70
CA LEU A 76 7.01 -4.53 -0.46
C LEU A 76 5.90 -5.13 -1.33
N SER A 77 6.25 -6.04 -2.24
CA SER A 77 5.25 -6.82 -2.99
C SER A 77 5.54 -8.31 -2.99
N SER A 78 4.52 -9.12 -2.73
CA SER A 78 4.62 -10.59 -2.81
C SER A 78 4.68 -11.11 -4.24
N THR A 79 4.29 -10.29 -5.24
CA THR A 79 4.38 -10.69 -6.64
C THR A 79 5.81 -10.51 -7.15
N PRO A 80 6.46 -11.57 -7.68
CA PRO A 80 7.75 -11.41 -8.34
C PRO A 80 7.58 -10.64 -9.66
N LEU A 81 8.66 -10.00 -10.11
CA LEU A 81 8.72 -9.44 -11.47
C LEU A 81 8.43 -10.55 -12.50
N PRO A 82 7.63 -10.27 -13.55
CA PRO A 82 7.47 -11.21 -14.65
C PRO A 82 8.85 -11.47 -15.27
N SER A 83 9.23 -12.75 -15.32
CA SER A 83 10.47 -13.16 -15.98
C SER A 83 10.35 -12.87 -17.48
N PRO A 84 11.34 -12.23 -18.12
CA PRO A 84 11.31 -11.96 -19.57
C PRO A 84 11.28 -13.24 -20.42
N ARG A 85 11.46 -14.43 -19.82
CA ARG A 85 11.35 -15.73 -20.48
C ARG A 85 9.92 -16.30 -20.53
N SER A 86 8.92 -15.62 -19.95
CA SER A 86 7.54 -16.09 -19.91
C SER A 86 6.65 -15.23 -20.81
N LEU A 87 6.72 -15.48 -22.12
CA LEU A 87 5.78 -14.94 -23.13
C LEU A 87 4.50 -15.80 -23.23
N ALA A 88 4.09 -16.46 -22.13
CA ALA A 88 2.81 -17.14 -22.13
C ALA A 88 1.68 -16.09 -21.96
N PRO A 89 0.53 -16.26 -22.63
CA PRO A 89 -0.57 -15.31 -22.55
C PRO A 89 -0.90 -14.99 -21.09
N LEU A 90 -1.08 -13.70 -20.78
CA LEU A 90 -1.47 -13.16 -19.48
C LEU A 90 -2.84 -13.72 -19.08
N VAL A 91 -2.86 -14.96 -18.59
CA VAL A 91 -3.93 -15.45 -17.74
C VAL A 91 -3.77 -14.68 -16.42
N PRO A 92 -4.80 -13.97 -15.92
CA PRO A 92 -4.74 -13.34 -14.62
C PRO A 92 -4.24 -14.38 -13.62
N THR A 93 -3.12 -14.10 -12.95
CA THR A 93 -2.43 -14.99 -12.01
C THR A 93 -3.22 -15.17 -10.70
N ARG A 94 -4.53 -15.43 -10.80
CA ARG A 94 -5.41 -15.81 -9.71
C ARG A 94 -5.76 -17.30 -9.71
N MET A 95 -5.26 -18.11 -10.65
CA MET A 95 -5.55 -19.56 -10.67
C MET A 95 -4.38 -20.46 -11.12
N ILE A 96 -3.12 -20.08 -10.88
CA ILE A 96 -2.12 -21.14 -10.65
C ILE A 96 -2.17 -21.45 -9.15
N SER A 97 -3.09 -22.36 -8.85
CA SER A 97 -3.02 -23.23 -7.69
C SER A 97 -1.59 -23.78 -7.62
N GLU A 98 -0.76 -23.29 -6.69
CA GLU A 98 0.30 -24.12 -6.11
C GLU A 98 -0.44 -25.28 -5.43
N SER A 99 -0.74 -26.33 -6.19
CA SER A 99 -1.44 -27.54 -5.76
C SER A 99 -0.54 -28.45 -4.90
N ALA A 100 0.37 -27.85 -4.14
CA ALA A 100 1.02 -28.48 -3.00
C ALA A 100 0.33 -27.88 -1.78
N ALA A 101 -0.03 -28.72 -0.80
CA ALA A 101 -0.53 -28.23 0.49
C ALA A 101 0.36 -27.05 0.94
N PRO A 102 -0.23 -25.89 1.32
CA PRO A 102 0.56 -24.71 1.65
C PRO A 102 1.55 -25.11 2.74
N ASN A 103 2.84 -24.97 2.46
CA ASN A 103 3.87 -25.19 3.45
C ASN A 103 3.75 -24.07 4.48
N TRP A 104 2.95 -24.31 5.52
CA TRP A 104 2.60 -23.35 6.56
C TRP A 104 3.85 -22.74 7.24
N GLU A 105 4.95 -23.50 7.36
CA GLU A 105 6.22 -23.01 7.90
C GLU A 105 6.81 -21.87 7.05
N LEU A 106 6.70 -21.98 5.72
CA LEU A 106 7.17 -20.96 4.79
C LEU A 106 6.27 -19.72 4.81
N TYR A 107 4.97 -19.88 5.14
CA TYR A 107 4.04 -18.78 5.34
C TYR A 107 4.36 -18.01 6.62
N ASP A 108 4.58 -18.71 7.75
CA ASP A 108 4.92 -18.08 9.02
C ASP A 108 6.22 -17.29 8.92
N THR A 109 7.25 -17.89 8.29
CA THR A 109 8.55 -17.22 8.05
C THR A 109 8.39 -15.92 7.25
N LEU A 110 7.49 -15.89 6.27
CA LEU A 110 7.22 -14.69 5.48
C LEU A 110 6.48 -13.63 6.31
N CYS A 111 5.49 -14.03 7.10
CA CYS A 111 4.77 -13.12 8.00
C CYS A 111 5.74 -12.46 8.98
N ASP A 112 6.58 -13.25 9.63
CA ASP A 112 7.60 -12.79 10.57
C ASP A 112 8.59 -11.85 9.90
N ALA A 113 8.99 -12.14 8.66
CA ALA A 113 9.87 -11.27 7.90
C ALA A 113 9.23 -9.91 7.58
N VAL A 114 7.99 -9.90 7.11
CA VAL A 114 7.28 -8.65 6.78
C VAL A 114 7.02 -7.83 8.04
N ILE A 115 6.55 -8.45 9.12
CA ILE A 115 6.32 -7.78 10.41
C ILE A 115 7.63 -7.24 10.96
N GLY A 116 8.70 -8.04 10.96
CA GLY A 116 10.02 -7.63 11.44
C GLY A 116 10.60 -6.45 10.67
N VAL A 117 10.43 -6.43 9.35
CA VAL A 117 10.79 -5.26 8.51
C VAL A 117 9.97 -4.04 8.91
N LEU A 118 8.65 -4.16 9.01
CA LEU A 118 7.76 -3.04 9.32
C LEU A 118 8.02 -2.45 10.71
N VAL A 119 8.25 -3.29 11.72
CA VAL A 119 8.66 -2.86 13.07
C VAL A 119 10.00 -2.15 13.03
N THR A 120 10.95 -2.66 12.24
CA THR A 120 12.30 -2.08 12.14
C THR A 120 12.30 -0.68 11.52
N VAL A 121 11.39 -0.41 10.58
CA VAL A 121 11.35 0.88 9.84
C VAL A 121 10.29 1.85 10.36
N ALA A 122 9.50 1.46 11.36
CA ALA A 122 8.31 2.18 11.80
C ALA A 122 8.57 3.65 12.11
N ASP A 123 9.69 3.94 12.77
CA ASP A 123 10.08 5.29 13.20
C ASP A 123 10.71 6.16 12.09
N CYS A 124 10.86 5.67 10.86
CA CYS A 124 11.53 6.42 9.80
C CYS A 124 10.82 6.37 8.44
N VAL A 125 9.87 5.45 8.24
CA VAL A 125 9.15 5.31 6.97
C VAL A 125 8.13 6.45 6.77
N GLU A 126 8.19 7.07 5.60
CA GLU A 126 7.32 8.18 5.18
C GLU A 126 6.33 7.75 4.09
N ILE A 127 6.79 6.91 3.15
CA ILE A 127 5.96 6.35 2.06
C ILE A 127 6.10 4.83 2.08
N LEU A 128 4.98 4.14 2.33
CA LEU A 128 4.91 2.69 2.39
C LEU A 128 4.00 2.15 1.29
N TYR A 129 4.52 1.25 0.46
CA TYR A 129 3.72 0.41 -0.42
C TYR A 129 3.76 -1.03 0.08
N LEU A 130 2.59 -1.62 0.38
CA LEU A 130 2.46 -2.95 0.94
C LEU A 130 1.43 -3.79 0.16
N ASP A 131 1.94 -4.66 -0.68
CA ASP A 131 1.16 -5.62 -1.45
C ASP A 131 1.50 -7.04 -1.01
N VAL A 132 1.02 -7.37 0.18
CA VAL A 132 1.20 -8.65 0.83
C VAL A 132 -0.19 -9.15 1.25
N PRO A 133 -0.53 -10.44 1.04
CA PRO A 133 -1.82 -10.97 1.42
C PRO A 133 -2.17 -10.66 2.88
N SER A 134 -3.38 -10.14 3.11
CA SER A 134 -3.84 -9.67 4.43
C SER A 134 -3.77 -10.71 5.55
N HIS A 135 -3.81 -12.01 5.21
CA HIS A 135 -3.64 -13.07 6.20
C HIS A 135 -2.24 -13.11 6.83
N ASN A 136 -1.24 -12.51 6.18
CA ASN A 136 0.12 -12.40 6.69
C ASN A 136 0.32 -11.24 7.67
N LEU A 137 -0.71 -10.40 7.85
CA LEU A 137 -0.61 -9.08 8.47
C LEU A 137 -1.45 -8.95 9.75
N LYS A 138 -1.98 -10.08 10.27
CA LYS A 138 -2.93 -10.12 11.41
C LYS A 138 -2.38 -9.55 12.72
N ASN A 139 -1.06 -9.41 12.85
CA ASN A 139 -0.36 -8.96 14.05
C ASN A 139 0.31 -7.58 13.92
N LEU A 140 0.01 -6.83 12.84
CA LEU A 140 0.47 -5.45 12.68
C LEU A 140 -0.16 -4.37 13.58
N PRO A 141 -1.27 -4.56 14.33
CA PRO A 141 -2.01 -3.43 14.88
C PRO A 141 -1.39 -2.75 16.12
N ILE A 142 -0.15 -3.06 16.49
CA ILE A 142 0.50 -2.53 17.70
C ILE A 142 1.60 -1.51 17.36
N THR A 143 2.11 -1.51 16.14
CA THR A 143 3.22 -0.64 15.75
C THR A 143 2.70 0.73 15.31
N SER A 144 3.18 1.79 15.96
CA SER A 144 2.93 3.18 15.54
C SER A 144 3.91 3.58 14.44
N PHE A 145 3.43 4.28 13.42
CA PHE A 145 4.22 4.83 12.33
C PHE A 145 4.16 6.36 12.38
N PRO A 146 4.98 7.00 13.23
CA PRO A 146 4.84 8.43 13.53
C PRO A 146 5.09 9.35 12.34
N HIS A 147 5.89 8.92 11.36
CA HIS A 147 6.27 9.73 10.19
C HIS A 147 5.59 9.31 8.88
N LEU A 148 4.74 8.27 8.92
CA LEU A 148 4.10 7.76 7.72
C LEU A 148 3.08 8.77 7.18
N ALA A 149 3.41 9.36 6.04
CA ALA A 149 2.58 10.37 5.38
C ALA A 149 1.71 9.77 4.27
N GLU A 150 2.19 8.67 3.65
CA GLU A 150 1.52 8.03 2.53
C GLU A 150 1.62 6.50 2.57
N MET A 151 0.50 5.85 2.33
CA MET A 151 0.40 4.40 2.42
C MET A 151 -0.40 3.83 1.25
N THR A 152 0.11 2.75 0.67
CA THR A 152 -0.62 1.92 -0.28
C THR A 152 -0.70 0.51 0.27
N SER A 153 -1.90 -0.08 0.27
CA SER A 153 -2.08 -1.41 0.85
C SER A 153 -3.16 -2.25 0.18
N SER A 154 -2.91 -3.56 0.09
CA SER A 154 -3.90 -4.55 -0.33
C SER A 154 -4.78 -5.01 0.84
N GLY A 155 -5.90 -4.32 1.11
CA GLY A 155 -6.94 -4.74 2.07
C GLY A 155 -6.51 -4.94 3.55
N SER A 156 -7.49 -4.87 4.46
CA SER A 156 -7.48 -5.24 5.90
C SER A 156 -6.24 -5.00 6.78
N LEU A 157 -5.37 -4.03 6.49
CA LEU A 157 -4.44 -3.50 7.52
C LEU A 157 -5.16 -2.77 8.65
N LEU A 158 -6.35 -2.26 8.33
CA LEU A 158 -7.33 -1.68 9.25
C LEU A 158 -8.07 -2.71 10.11
N ALA A 159 -7.63 -3.97 10.11
CA ALA A 159 -8.13 -4.95 11.05
C ALA A 159 -7.17 -5.12 12.25
N PRO A 160 -7.11 -4.15 13.20
CA PRO A 160 -6.92 -4.44 14.60
C PRO A 160 -8.15 -5.05 15.27
N MET A 161 -9.14 -5.59 14.57
CA MET A 161 -10.35 -6.08 15.22
C MET A 161 -10.37 -7.61 15.17
N PRO A 162 -9.62 -8.27 16.06
CA PRO A 162 -9.78 -9.69 16.25
C PRO A 162 -11.23 -9.95 16.66
N ARG A 163 -11.71 -11.15 16.36
CA ARG A 163 -12.80 -11.77 17.13
C ARG A 163 -12.65 -11.53 18.64
N ASN A 164 -11.43 -11.29 19.12
CA ASN A 164 -11.07 -10.95 20.48
C ASN A 164 -11.54 -9.57 20.98
N ILE A 165 -11.92 -8.58 20.16
CA ILE A 165 -12.47 -7.31 20.70
C ILE A 165 -13.91 -7.50 21.13
N ARG A 166 -14.73 -8.19 20.33
CA ARG A 166 -16.07 -8.62 20.77
C ARG A 166 -15.99 -9.47 22.04
N VAL A 167 -14.96 -10.31 22.17
CA VAL A 167 -14.73 -11.13 23.36
C VAL A 167 -14.19 -10.29 24.52
N ALA A 168 -13.23 -9.39 24.30
CA ALA A 168 -12.63 -8.54 25.34
C ALA A 168 -13.61 -7.51 25.89
N THR A 169 -14.41 -6.85 25.04
CA THR A 169 -15.47 -5.93 25.50
C THR A 169 -16.66 -6.66 26.12
N ALA A 170 -16.87 -7.93 25.78
CA ALA A 170 -17.87 -8.77 26.45
C ALA A 170 -17.38 -9.33 27.80
N LEU A 171 -16.06 -9.47 27.98
CA LEU A 171 -15.44 -9.94 29.22
C LEU A 171 -15.13 -8.81 30.20
N ASP A 172 -14.82 -7.60 29.72
CA ASP A 172 -14.53 -6.43 30.55
C ASP A 172 -15.12 -5.13 29.94
N PRO A 173 -16.22 -4.60 30.49
CA PRO A 173 -16.81 -3.33 30.10
C PRO A 173 -15.91 -2.11 30.33
N ASN A 174 -14.88 -2.24 31.18
CA ASN A 174 -13.94 -1.18 31.52
C ASN A 174 -12.61 -1.28 30.77
N TYR A 175 -12.49 -2.15 29.76
CA TYR A 175 -11.30 -2.25 28.93
C TYR A 175 -11.05 -0.93 28.17
N ILE A 176 -10.09 -0.15 28.67
CA ILE A 176 -9.61 1.06 28.00
C ILE A 176 -8.65 0.63 26.89
N MET A 177 -9.07 0.81 25.64
CA MET A 177 -8.27 0.53 24.45
C MET A 177 -6.89 1.21 24.53
N PRO A 178 -5.78 0.50 24.29
CA PRO A 178 -4.51 1.16 24.03
C PRO A 178 -4.66 2.05 22.78
N ASN A 179 -4.18 3.29 22.94
CA ASN A 179 -4.38 4.45 22.08
C ASN A 179 -4.30 4.11 20.57
N PRO A 180 -5.42 4.05 19.82
CA PRO A 180 -5.53 3.34 18.55
C PRO A 180 -5.20 4.22 17.33
N VAL A 181 -4.14 5.03 17.41
CA VAL A 181 -3.70 5.85 16.27
C VAL A 181 -2.36 5.32 15.71
N PRO A 182 -2.35 4.20 14.96
CA PRO A 182 -1.14 3.71 14.31
C PRO A 182 -0.54 4.70 13.32
N PHE A 183 -1.36 5.58 12.73
CA PHE A 183 -0.97 6.42 11.60
C PHE A 183 -1.29 7.90 11.83
N PRO A 184 -0.67 8.55 12.84
CA PRO A 184 -1.07 9.89 13.27
C PRO A 184 -0.85 10.97 12.19
N GLN A 185 0.15 10.79 11.31
CA GLN A 185 0.51 11.75 10.26
C GLN A 185 0.06 11.33 8.86
N LEU A 186 -0.68 10.23 8.72
CA LEU A 186 -1.05 9.69 7.42
C LEU A 186 -2.06 10.61 6.73
N ARG A 187 -1.66 11.16 5.58
CA ARG A 187 -2.46 12.09 4.78
C ARG A 187 -3.07 11.44 3.55
N ARG A 188 -2.41 10.42 2.99
CA ARG A 188 -2.84 9.75 1.75
C ARG A 188 -2.87 8.24 1.90
N TRP A 189 -3.99 7.61 1.55
CA TRP A 189 -4.13 6.16 1.61
C TRP A 189 -4.75 5.57 0.34
N HIS A 190 -3.98 4.73 -0.36
CA HIS A 190 -4.41 3.96 -1.51
C HIS A 190 -4.71 2.50 -1.15
N PHE A 191 -5.94 2.07 -1.41
CA PHE A 191 -6.39 0.68 -1.34
C PHE A 191 -6.33 0.05 -2.73
N THR A 192 -5.41 -0.89 -2.95
CA THR A 192 -5.22 -1.57 -4.26
C THR A 192 -6.19 -2.73 -4.48
N THR A 193 -6.77 -3.24 -3.40
CA THR A 193 -7.87 -4.19 -3.42
C THR A 193 -8.82 -3.82 -2.29
N PRO A 194 -10.11 -3.65 -2.56
CA PRO A 194 -11.10 -3.49 -1.49
C PRO A 194 -11.05 -4.74 -0.60
N PRO A 195 -11.17 -4.59 0.72
CA PRO A 195 -11.27 -5.72 1.64
C PRO A 195 -12.59 -6.48 1.43
N LEU A 196 -12.59 -7.38 0.45
CA LEU A 196 -13.72 -8.25 0.11
C LEU A 196 -14.17 -9.04 1.36
N GLY A 197 -15.41 -8.81 1.80
CA GLY A 197 -16.14 -9.68 2.73
C GLY A 197 -15.65 -9.71 4.19
N ALA A 198 -14.66 -8.91 4.59
CA ALA A 198 -14.23 -8.83 5.98
C ALA A 198 -15.09 -7.87 6.83
N TRP A 199 -15.86 -6.99 6.19
CA TRP A 199 -16.59 -5.90 6.84
C TRP A 199 -18.09 -6.11 6.73
N GLY A 200 -18.58 -7.21 7.32
CA GLY A 200 -20.00 -7.56 7.32
C GLY A 200 -20.88 -6.63 8.16
N THR A 201 -20.33 -5.64 8.87
CA THR A 201 -21.12 -4.78 9.80
C THR A 201 -20.53 -3.39 10.12
N MET A 202 -19.35 -3.00 9.60
CA MET A 202 -18.74 -1.70 9.94
C MET A 202 -18.45 -0.88 8.69
N SER A 203 -18.82 0.40 8.73
CA SER A 203 -18.52 1.35 7.65
C SER A 203 -17.02 1.63 7.56
N THR A 204 -16.58 1.82 6.33
CA THR A 204 -15.18 1.87 5.92
C THR A 204 -14.49 3.15 6.42
N ILE A 205 -15.20 4.27 6.28
CA ILE A 205 -14.71 5.63 6.54
C ILE A 205 -14.47 5.88 8.04
N PRO A 206 -15.36 5.48 8.98
CA PRO A 206 -15.10 5.69 10.42
C PRO A 206 -13.87 4.95 10.95
N THR A 207 -13.60 3.74 10.46
CA THR A 207 -12.43 2.95 10.87
C THR A 207 -11.13 3.62 10.40
N ILE A 208 -11.13 4.15 9.18
CA ILE A 208 -10.00 4.95 8.65
C ILE A 208 -9.76 6.18 9.53
N ARG A 209 -10.81 6.87 9.96
CA ARG A 209 -10.69 8.09 10.77
C ARG A 209 -10.04 7.83 12.13
N ILE A 210 -10.39 6.72 12.78
CA ILE A 210 -9.82 6.36 14.09
C ILE A 210 -8.31 6.07 13.95
N THR A 211 -7.94 5.37 12.88
CA THR A 211 -6.55 4.91 12.67
C THR A 211 -5.64 5.97 12.05
N ALA A 212 -6.20 6.86 11.24
CA ALA A 212 -5.51 7.91 10.49
C ALA A 212 -6.30 9.24 10.56
N PRO A 213 -6.21 9.99 11.66
CA PRO A 213 -7.00 11.20 11.88
C PRO A 213 -6.63 12.36 10.95
N ALA A 214 -5.40 12.39 10.44
CA ALA A 214 -4.90 13.41 9.52
C ALA A 214 -5.17 13.11 8.04
N ILE A 215 -6.01 12.11 7.74
CA ILE A 215 -6.26 11.66 6.37
C ILE A 215 -6.97 12.74 5.55
N THR A 216 -6.46 12.98 4.33
CA THR A 216 -6.98 13.99 3.39
C THR A 216 -7.31 13.41 2.01
N HIS A 217 -6.59 12.37 1.57
CA HIS A 217 -6.79 11.75 0.26
C HIS A 217 -6.97 10.25 0.40
N LEU A 218 -8.03 9.72 -0.22
CA LEU A 218 -8.28 8.29 -0.31
C LEU A 218 -8.28 7.86 -1.78
N ARG A 219 -7.66 6.74 -2.09
CA ARG A 219 -7.77 6.10 -3.42
C ARG A 219 -8.24 4.67 -3.27
N PHE A 220 -9.24 4.29 -4.03
CA PHE A 220 -9.72 2.92 -4.13
C PHE A 220 -9.50 2.43 -5.55
N SER A 221 -8.72 1.37 -5.72
CA SER A 221 -8.48 0.74 -7.02
C SER A 221 -8.93 -0.71 -7.00
N GLY A 222 -9.45 -1.16 -8.14
CA GLY A 222 -9.97 -2.52 -8.26
C GLY A 222 -11.28 -2.71 -7.51
N LEU A 223 -12.08 -1.65 -7.42
CA LEU A 223 -13.37 -1.67 -6.74
C LEU A 223 -14.39 -2.46 -7.56
N TYR A 224 -14.89 -3.56 -6.98
CA TYR A 224 -15.99 -4.34 -7.56
C TYR A 224 -17.34 -3.71 -7.19
N GLN A 225 -18.43 -4.23 -7.77
CA GLN A 225 -19.81 -3.71 -7.68
C GLN A 225 -20.44 -3.75 -6.27
N GLU A 226 -19.79 -3.16 -5.27
CA GLU A 226 -20.19 -3.21 -3.87
C GLU A 226 -21.13 -2.05 -3.53
N LYS A 227 -22.39 -2.39 -3.26
CA LYS A 227 -23.43 -1.40 -2.93
C LYS A 227 -23.11 -0.61 -1.65
N SER A 228 -22.59 -1.29 -0.62
CA SER A 228 -22.25 -0.68 0.67
C SER A 228 -21.23 0.45 0.57
N PHE A 229 -20.29 0.36 -0.38
CA PHE A 229 -19.32 1.42 -0.61
C PHE A 229 -19.99 2.70 -1.15
N ILE A 230 -20.93 2.53 -2.09
CA ILE A 230 -21.72 3.65 -2.62
C ILE A 230 -22.57 4.28 -1.52
N ASP A 231 -23.17 3.47 -0.66
CA ASP A 231 -23.99 3.95 0.47
C ASP A 231 -23.13 4.72 1.49
N ASP A 232 -21.92 4.23 1.81
CA ASP A 232 -20.95 4.94 2.67
C ASP A 232 -20.55 6.30 2.08
N LEU A 233 -20.32 6.39 0.76
CA LEU A 233 -20.01 7.66 0.10
C LEU A 233 -21.20 8.62 0.09
N LYS A 234 -22.42 8.10 -0.11
CA LYS A 234 -23.67 8.89 -0.09
C LYS A 234 -24.00 9.43 1.29
N ALA A 235 -23.61 8.72 2.35
CA ALA A 235 -23.77 9.18 3.73
C ALA A 235 -22.94 10.44 4.04
N GLY A 236 -22.01 10.80 3.16
CA GLY A 236 -21.24 12.04 3.21
C GLY A 236 -19.79 11.80 3.60
N LEU A 237 -18.87 12.50 2.93
CA LEU A 237 -17.44 12.46 3.24
C LEU A 237 -17.13 13.46 4.37
N PRO A 238 -16.38 13.03 5.41
CA PRO A 238 -15.85 13.92 6.44
C PRO A 238 -15.14 15.15 5.87
N GLU A 239 -15.20 16.28 6.57
CA GLU A 239 -14.55 17.54 6.15
C GLU A 239 -13.03 17.43 6.03
N THR A 240 -12.41 16.50 6.76
CA THR A 240 -10.96 16.26 6.69
C THR A 240 -10.55 15.69 5.33
N ILE A 241 -11.46 15.00 4.64
CA ILE A 241 -11.20 14.40 3.33
C ILE A 241 -11.40 15.46 2.25
N GLN A 242 -10.31 15.76 1.55
CA GLN A 242 -10.26 16.68 0.42
C GLN A 242 -10.61 15.98 -0.88
N HIS A 243 -10.09 14.76 -1.10
CA HIS A 243 -10.31 14.03 -2.35
C HIS A 243 -10.49 12.52 -2.14
N VAL A 244 -11.42 11.94 -2.91
CA VAL A 244 -11.62 10.48 -3.00
C VAL A 244 -11.52 10.06 -4.47
N TYR A 245 -10.51 9.26 -4.76
CA TYR A 245 -10.23 8.71 -6.08
C TYR A 245 -10.79 7.30 -6.16
N VAL A 246 -11.55 6.98 -7.20
CA VAL A 246 -12.05 5.62 -7.43
C VAL A 246 -11.68 5.17 -8.82
N LYS A 247 -10.93 4.07 -8.92
CA LYS A 247 -10.65 3.32 -10.15
C LYS A 247 -11.42 1.99 -10.10
N PRO A 248 -12.55 1.86 -10.81
CA PRO A 248 -13.35 0.63 -10.79
C PRO A 248 -12.58 -0.55 -11.36
N ALA A 249 -12.93 -1.76 -10.91
CA ALA A 249 -12.42 -2.98 -11.52
C ALA A 249 -13.04 -3.17 -12.92
N GLY A 250 -12.24 -3.62 -13.89
CA GLY A 250 -12.76 -4.04 -15.19
C GLY A 250 -13.77 -5.18 -15.09
N PRO A 251 -14.54 -5.47 -16.17
CA PRO A 251 -15.61 -6.45 -16.16
C PRO A 251 -15.12 -7.83 -15.72
N ILE A 252 -15.78 -8.38 -14.69
CA ILE A 252 -15.48 -9.72 -14.16
C ILE A 252 -15.83 -10.76 -15.23
N ARG A 253 -14.87 -11.60 -15.63
CA ARG A 253 -15.17 -12.78 -16.45
C ARG A 253 -16.14 -13.71 -15.70
N PRO A 254 -17.19 -14.26 -16.35
CA PRO A 254 -18.17 -15.11 -15.67
C PRO A 254 -17.49 -16.31 -15.00
N GLY A 255 -17.68 -16.51 -13.69
CA GLY A 255 -17.21 -17.72 -12.99
C GLY A 255 -16.76 -17.56 -11.52
N GLY A 256 -16.58 -16.35 -11.01
CA GLY A 256 -16.12 -16.12 -9.62
C GLY A 256 -17.21 -15.63 -8.66
N ALA A 257 -18.01 -16.52 -8.08
CA ALA A 257 -18.79 -16.21 -6.87
C ALA A 257 -17.81 -15.96 -5.68
N ARG A 258 -18.05 -15.03 -4.76
CA ARG A 258 -18.93 -15.20 -3.57
C ARG A 258 -19.28 -13.83 -2.93
N GLY A 259 -20.49 -13.71 -2.37
CA GLY A 259 -20.66 -13.22 -1.00
C GLY A 259 -21.25 -11.83 -0.67
N GLY A 260 -21.68 -11.00 -1.61
CA GLY A 260 -22.27 -9.68 -1.29
C GLY A 260 -23.42 -9.29 -2.23
N GLN A 261 -24.28 -8.34 -1.81
CA GLN A 261 -25.24 -7.69 -2.72
C GLN A 261 -24.44 -6.90 -3.76
N ARG A 262 -24.25 -7.50 -4.94
CA ARG A 262 -23.58 -6.84 -6.06
C ARG A 262 -24.60 -6.03 -6.84
N LEU A 263 -24.26 -4.78 -7.16
CA LEU A 263 -25.00 -4.02 -8.16
C LEU A 263 -24.72 -4.60 -9.55
N ASP A 264 -25.64 -4.41 -10.49
CA ASP A 264 -25.33 -4.63 -11.90
C ASP A 264 -24.13 -3.75 -12.30
N PRO A 265 -23.17 -4.23 -13.12
CA PRO A 265 -22.04 -3.42 -13.58
C PRO A 265 -22.43 -2.05 -14.13
N ARG A 266 -23.55 -1.97 -14.87
CA ARG A 266 -24.03 -0.72 -15.46
C ARG A 266 -24.56 0.21 -14.38
N ASP A 267 -25.36 -0.31 -13.44
CA ASP A 267 -25.89 0.46 -12.32
C ASP A 267 -24.78 1.00 -11.42
N PHE A 268 -23.74 0.19 -11.18
CA PHE A 268 -22.59 0.59 -10.39
C PHE A 268 -21.81 1.74 -11.05
N THR A 269 -21.52 1.60 -12.34
CA THR A 269 -20.81 2.64 -13.12
C THR A 269 -21.63 3.93 -13.17
N MET A 270 -22.93 3.82 -13.41
CA MET A 270 -23.86 4.95 -13.42
C MET A 270 -23.89 5.68 -12.08
N GLU A 271 -23.91 4.97 -10.95
CA GLU A 271 -23.88 5.59 -9.63
C GLU A 271 -22.55 6.30 -9.33
N LEU A 272 -21.41 5.72 -9.75
CA LEU A 272 -20.10 6.37 -9.62
C LEU A 272 -20.00 7.64 -10.47
N GLU A 273 -20.51 7.61 -11.70
CA GLU A 273 -20.58 8.79 -12.55
C GLU A 273 -21.49 9.87 -11.94
N ARG A 274 -22.64 9.47 -11.41
CA ARG A 274 -23.56 10.39 -10.73
C ARG A 274 -22.89 11.04 -9.53
N LEU A 275 -22.21 10.25 -8.68
CA LEU A 275 -21.43 10.76 -7.55
C LEU A 275 -20.34 11.73 -8.00
N ASN A 276 -19.61 11.40 -9.07
CA ASN A 276 -18.59 12.28 -9.63
C ASN A 276 -19.15 13.62 -10.12
N ARG A 277 -20.41 13.67 -10.57
CA ARG A 277 -21.06 14.93 -10.96
C ARG A 277 -21.58 15.72 -9.75
N THR A 278 -22.04 15.04 -8.70
CA THR A 278 -22.67 15.70 -7.54
C THR A 278 -21.70 16.10 -6.43
N GLU A 279 -20.62 15.34 -6.22
CA GLU A 279 -19.62 15.60 -5.18
C GLU A 279 -18.32 16.10 -5.81
N SER A 280 -17.98 17.36 -5.53
CA SER A 280 -16.76 18.01 -6.03
C SER A 280 -15.48 17.24 -5.66
N ARG A 281 -15.43 16.69 -4.44
CA ARG A 281 -14.28 15.97 -3.88
C ARG A 281 -14.10 14.56 -4.43
N PHE A 282 -15.07 14.06 -5.19
CA PHE A 282 -15.02 12.75 -5.80
C PHE A 282 -14.38 12.83 -7.20
N VAL A 283 -13.41 11.95 -7.44
CA VAL A 283 -12.66 11.83 -8.70
C VAL A 283 -12.79 10.41 -9.21
N LEU A 284 -13.54 10.24 -10.30
CA LEU A 284 -13.63 8.99 -11.03
C LEU A 284 -12.46 8.83 -12.01
N LEU A 285 -11.74 7.72 -11.88
CA LEU A 285 -10.67 7.27 -12.77
C LEU A 285 -11.24 6.21 -13.74
N PRO A 286 -10.59 5.98 -14.89
CA PRO A 286 -11.12 5.09 -15.92
C PRO A 286 -10.96 3.64 -15.46
N ASP A 287 -11.87 2.77 -15.91
CA ASP A 287 -11.82 1.35 -15.60
C ASP A 287 -10.49 0.73 -16.08
N TYR A 288 -10.07 -0.35 -15.44
CA TYR A 288 -8.94 -1.14 -15.95
C TYR A 288 -9.28 -1.69 -17.34
N ASN A 289 -8.43 -1.37 -18.32
CA ASN A 289 -8.46 -2.04 -19.62
C ASN A 289 -8.22 -3.54 -19.44
N ALA A 290 -8.76 -4.38 -20.34
CA ALA A 290 -8.59 -5.84 -20.27
C ALA A 290 -7.10 -6.28 -20.29
N ASP A 291 -6.23 -5.44 -20.85
CA ASP A 291 -4.77 -5.62 -20.88
C ASP A 291 -4.05 -5.05 -19.64
N GLU A 292 -4.68 -4.14 -18.89
CA GLU A 292 -4.20 -3.58 -17.61
C GLU A 292 -4.60 -4.46 -16.40
N ALA A 293 -4.84 -5.76 -16.61
CA ALA A 293 -5.42 -6.64 -15.61
C ALA A 293 -4.67 -6.55 -14.26
N THR A 294 -5.24 -5.80 -13.32
CA THR A 294 -4.73 -5.62 -11.95
C THR A 294 -3.35 -4.94 -11.88
N GLU A 295 -3.11 -3.87 -12.63
CA GLU A 295 -1.96 -3.01 -12.33
C GLU A 295 -2.20 -2.35 -10.95
N ARG A 296 -1.68 -3.06 -9.94
CA ARG A 296 -1.36 -2.52 -8.61
C ARG A 296 -0.35 -1.41 -8.83
N CYS A 297 -0.29 -0.40 -7.95
CA CYS A 297 0.64 0.74 -8.09
C CYS A 297 1.99 0.21 -8.57
N THR A 298 2.36 0.58 -9.79
CA THR A 298 3.56 0.04 -10.39
C THR A 298 4.76 0.56 -9.61
N ILE A 299 5.86 -0.19 -9.59
CA ILE A 299 7.10 0.32 -9.00
C ILE A 299 7.47 1.69 -9.60
N ARG A 300 7.07 1.96 -10.84
CA ARG A 300 7.24 3.24 -11.55
C ARG A 300 6.40 4.37 -10.96
N GLU A 301 5.12 4.15 -10.66
CA GLU A 301 4.28 5.17 -10.00
C GLU A 301 4.79 5.49 -8.59
N TRP A 302 5.25 4.46 -7.87
CA TRP A 302 5.91 4.65 -6.57
C TRP A 302 7.23 5.42 -6.71
N GLU A 303 8.07 5.07 -7.70
CA GLU A 303 9.31 5.80 -8.01
C GLU A 303 9.03 7.26 -8.44
N GLU A 304 8.01 7.53 -9.26
CA GLU A 304 7.59 8.90 -9.62
C GLU A 304 7.21 9.67 -8.35
N ARG A 305 6.48 9.03 -7.43
CA ARG A 305 6.02 9.65 -6.19
C ARG A 305 7.15 10.03 -5.24
N ILE A 306 8.11 9.12 -5.00
CA ILE A 306 9.27 9.40 -4.13
C ILE A 306 10.19 10.48 -4.72
N ASN A 307 10.17 10.66 -6.05
CA ASN A 307 10.90 11.71 -6.76
C ASN A 307 10.12 13.04 -6.86
N GLY A 308 9.01 13.19 -6.11
CA GLY A 308 8.26 14.43 -6.00
C GLY A 308 7.16 14.61 -7.04
N GLY A 309 6.93 13.63 -7.91
CA GLY A 309 5.77 13.61 -8.80
C GLY A 309 4.48 13.21 -8.09
N ASP A 310 3.39 13.16 -8.86
CA ASP A 310 2.07 12.75 -8.35
C ASP A 310 1.95 11.23 -8.21
N GLY A 311 2.72 10.48 -9.02
CA GLY A 311 2.64 9.03 -9.12
C GLY A 311 1.20 8.57 -9.32
N CYS A 312 0.74 7.71 -8.42
CA CYS A 312 -0.57 7.09 -8.47
C CYS A 312 -1.74 8.08 -8.14
N TRP A 313 -1.44 9.29 -7.65
CA TRP A 313 -2.44 10.33 -7.34
C TRP A 313 -2.71 11.28 -8.51
N SER A 314 -2.05 11.04 -9.64
CA SER A 314 -2.16 11.85 -10.84
C SER A 314 -3.60 11.97 -11.35
N LEU A 315 -3.99 13.18 -11.74
CA LEU A 315 -5.28 13.48 -12.38
C LEU A 315 -5.26 13.28 -13.90
N ARG A 316 -4.11 12.86 -14.47
CA ARG A 316 -3.93 12.73 -15.92
C ARG A 316 -4.97 11.80 -16.57
N GLU A 317 -5.51 10.85 -15.81
CA GLU A 317 -6.43 9.82 -16.30
C GLU A 317 -7.91 10.08 -15.94
N ARG A 318 -8.28 11.21 -15.32
CA ARG A 318 -9.66 11.42 -14.84
C ARG A 318 -10.68 11.37 -15.99
N VAL A 319 -11.81 10.71 -15.74
CA VAL A 319 -12.88 10.52 -16.76
C VAL A 319 -13.48 11.85 -17.22
N PHE A 320 -13.49 12.87 -16.35
CA PHE A 320 -14.03 14.20 -16.65
C PHE A 320 -12.95 15.28 -16.49
N PRO A 321 -12.16 15.55 -17.55
CA PRO A 321 -10.99 16.44 -17.50
C PRO A 321 -11.35 17.93 -17.33
N ASP A 322 -12.59 18.33 -17.54
CA ASP A 322 -13.00 19.74 -17.49
C ASP A 322 -13.59 20.16 -16.12
N LYS A 323 -13.66 19.23 -15.15
CA LYS A 323 -14.19 19.52 -13.81
C LYS A 323 -13.15 20.28 -12.96
N PRO A 324 -13.46 21.49 -12.42
CA PRO A 324 -12.60 22.15 -11.45
C PRO A 324 -12.62 21.40 -10.11
N LEU A 325 -11.46 21.30 -9.46
CA LEU A 325 -11.30 20.74 -8.11
C LEU A 325 -11.35 21.86 -7.07
#